data_AF-A0A7X3Y5H8-F1
#
_entry.id   AF-A0A7X3Y5H8-F1
#
_cell.length_a   1.000
_cell.length_b   1.000
_cell.length_c   1.000
_cell.angle_alpha   90.00
_cell.angle_beta   90.00
_cell.angle_gamma   90.00
#
_symmetry.space_group_name_H-M   'P 1'
#
loop_
_entity.id
_entity.type
_entity.pdbx_description
1 polymer ?
#
loop_
_entity_poly.entity_id
_entity_poly.type
_entity_poly.pdbx_seq_one_letter_code
_entity_poly.pdbx_strand_id
1 'polypeptide(L)'
;MIDEAALTKGQARKLNALRKSLGHTIADEAFAKWLAQAANDEPLSDENASIIADTLWDLIQDGELLIRRGGYMVRRGRGRVIVEPREA
;
A
#
# COMPACT_ATOMS: atom_id res chain seq x y z
N MET A 1 18.16 18.31 -7.16
CA MET A 1 18.30 17.92 -5.74
C MET A 1 16.99 17.26 -5.34
N ILE A 2 17.03 16.08 -4.73
CA ILE A 2 15.82 15.35 -4.31
C ILE A 2 15.33 15.97 -3.00
N ASP A 3 14.06 16.34 -2.94
CA ASP A 3 13.42 16.76 -1.68
C ASP A 3 13.10 15.52 -0.84
N GLU A 4 13.96 15.22 0.13
CA GLU A 4 13.81 14.04 1.00
C GLU A 4 12.62 14.14 1.96
N ALA A 5 12.15 15.35 2.27
CA ALA A 5 11.01 15.55 3.15
C ALA A 5 9.68 15.16 2.47
N ALA A 6 9.64 15.24 1.14
CA ALA A 6 8.48 14.84 0.34
C ALA A 6 8.42 13.33 0.05
N LEU A 7 9.44 12.55 0.42
CA LEU A 7 9.49 11.11 0.15
C LEU A 7 8.70 10.30 1.18
N THR A 8 7.95 9.31 0.70
CA THR A 8 7.40 8.27 1.57
C THR A 8 8.53 7.42 2.18
N LYS A 9 8.24 6.75 3.30
CA LYS A 9 9.20 5.87 3.98
C LYS A 9 9.80 4.79 3.06
N GLY A 10 9.00 4.26 2.12
CA GLY A 10 9.46 3.26 1.15
C GLY A 10 10.42 3.86 0.12
N GLN A 11 10.08 5.04 -0.40
CA GLN A 11 10.93 5.79 -1.33
C GLN A 11 12.27 6.18 -0.70
N ALA A 12 12.26 6.69 0.54
CA ALA A 12 13.49 7.03 1.27
C ALA A 12 14.41 5.83 1.52
N ARG A 13 13.85 4.65 1.86
CA ARG A 13 14.65 3.41 1.98
C ARG A 13 15.30 3.02 0.64
N LYS A 14 14.57 3.15 -0.47
CA LYS A 14 15.08 2.83 -1.81
C LYS A 14 16.21 3.78 -2.22
N LEU A 15 16.06 5.09 -1.97
CA LEU A 15 17.11 6.08 -2.20
C LEU A 15 18.38 5.75 -1.39
N ASN A 16 18.24 5.45 -0.10
CA ASN A 16 19.38 5.08 0.75
C ASN A 16 20.07 3.79 0.31
N ALA A 17 19.31 2.78 -0.13
CA ALA A 17 19.88 1.55 -0.67
C ALA A 17 20.67 1.80 -1.96
N LEU A 18 20.14 2.64 -2.86
CA LEU A 18 20.81 3.04 -4.10
C LEU A 18 22.11 3.79 -3.80
N ARG A 19 22.08 4.77 -2.89
CA ARG A 19 23.28 5.54 -2.50
C ARG A 19 24.39 4.65 -1.94
N LYS A 20 24.04 3.61 -1.16
CA LYS A 20 25.00 2.62 -0.65
C LYS A 20 25.61 1.75 -1.75
N SER A 21 24.85 1.45 -2.79
CA SER A 21 25.28 0.54 -3.87
C SER A 21 26.08 1.25 -4.97
N LEU A 22 25.61 2.43 -5.39
CA LEU A 22 26.09 3.11 -6.61
C LEU A 22 26.82 4.44 -6.31
N GLY A 23 26.84 4.88 -5.05
CA GLY A 23 27.32 6.21 -4.67
C GLY A 23 26.27 7.29 -4.91
N HIS A 24 26.47 8.46 -4.29
CA HIS A 24 25.46 9.52 -4.20
C HIS A 24 25.02 10.06 -5.57
N THR A 25 25.95 10.36 -6.46
CA THR A 25 25.65 11.01 -7.74
C THR A 25 24.81 10.12 -8.66
N ILE A 26 25.22 8.87 -8.86
CA ILE A 26 24.53 7.92 -9.75
C ILE A 26 23.18 7.52 -9.13
N ALA A 27 23.14 7.32 -7.81
CA ALA A 27 21.93 6.96 -7.11
C ALA A 27 20.86 8.05 -7.22
N ASP A 28 21.23 9.32 -7.03
CA ASP A 28 20.28 10.43 -7.06
C ASP A 28 19.70 10.64 -8.46
N GLU A 29 20.51 10.52 -9.53
CA GLU A 29 20.03 10.59 -10.91
C GLU A 29 19.12 9.42 -11.28
N ALA A 30 19.51 8.19 -10.93
CA ALA A 30 18.71 7.00 -11.21
C ALA A 30 17.39 7.02 -10.43
N PHE A 31 17.43 7.43 -9.17
CA PHE A 31 16.25 7.53 -8.33
C PHE A 31 15.28 8.60 -8.83
N ALA A 32 15.77 9.76 -9.28
CA ALA A 32 14.92 10.81 -9.85
C ALA A 32 14.18 10.34 -11.11
N LYS A 33 14.88 9.63 -12.02
CA LYS A 33 14.26 9.02 -13.22
C LYS A 33 13.22 7.97 -12.84
N TRP A 34 13.54 7.09 -11.90
CA TRP A 34 12.61 6.07 -11.41
C TRP A 34 11.38 6.69 -10.73
N LEU A 35 11.54 7.72 -9.90
CA LEU A 35 10.45 8.39 -9.20
C LEU A 35 9.46 9.03 -10.19
N ALA A 36 9.97 9.65 -11.25
CA ALA A 36 9.13 10.21 -12.31
C ALA A 36 8.34 9.12 -13.07
N GLN A 37 8.93 7.95 -13.29
CA GLN A 37 8.22 6.81 -13.91
C GLN A 37 7.20 6.18 -12.97
N ALA A 38 7.57 5.99 -11.70
CA ALA A 38 6.71 5.38 -10.69
C ALA A 38 5.48 6.24 -10.34
N ALA A 39 5.53 7.55 -10.55
CA ALA A 39 4.36 8.42 -10.42
C ALA A 39 3.34 8.21 -11.56
N ASN A 40 3.76 7.64 -12.69
CA ASN A 40 2.91 7.33 -13.84
C ASN A 40 2.46 5.86 -13.89
N ASP A 41 3.10 4.99 -13.11
CA ASP A 41 2.54 3.68 -12.78
C ASP A 41 1.39 3.90 -11.79
N GLU A 42 0.18 4.13 -12.31
CA GLU A 42 -1.00 3.98 -11.47
C GLU A 42 -0.95 2.59 -10.83
N PRO A 43 -1.20 2.48 -9.51
CA PRO A 43 -1.40 1.15 -8.94
C PRO A 43 -2.50 0.51 -9.78
N LEU A 44 -2.27 -0.71 -10.28
CA LEU A 44 -3.31 -1.50 -10.92
C LEU A 44 -4.52 -1.47 -9.98
N SER A 45 -5.50 -0.62 -10.31
CA SER A 45 -6.67 -0.43 -9.49
C SER A 45 -7.45 -1.71 -9.60
N ASP A 46 -7.44 -2.49 -8.52
CA ASP A 46 -8.29 -3.66 -8.44
C ASP A 46 -9.72 -3.14 -8.31
N GLU A 47 -10.46 -3.24 -9.43
CA GLU A 47 -11.86 -2.82 -9.52
C GLU A 47 -12.70 -3.48 -8.43
N ASN A 48 -12.45 -4.76 -8.13
CA ASN A 48 -13.16 -5.46 -7.07
C ASN A 48 -12.80 -4.90 -5.71
N ALA A 49 -11.51 -4.60 -5.46
CA ALA A 49 -11.09 -3.98 -4.21
C ALA A 49 -11.74 -2.60 -4.01
N SER A 50 -11.88 -1.82 -5.08
CA SER A 50 -12.53 -0.51 -5.06
C SER A 50 -14.02 -0.64 -4.74
N ILE A 51 -14.74 -1.52 -5.44
CA ILE A 51 -16.17 -1.79 -5.18
C ILE A 51 -16.38 -2.27 -3.74
N ILE A 52 -15.53 -3.18 -3.25
CA ILE A 52 -15.59 -3.67 -1.87
C ILE A 52 -15.37 -2.52 -0.90
N ALA A 53 -14.36 -1.68 -1.13
CA ALA A 53 -14.06 -0.54 -0.25
C ALA A 53 -15.23 0.45 -0.19
N ASP A 54 -15.77 0.85 -1.34
CA ASP A 54 -16.90 1.78 -1.43
C ASP A 54 -18.14 1.21 -0.73
N THR A 55 -18.46 -0.06 -0.97
CA THR A 55 -19.61 -0.73 -0.33
C THR A 55 -19.46 -0.80 1.19
N LEU A 56 -18.25 -1.06 1.69
CA LEU A 56 -17.99 -1.18 3.13
C LEU A 56 -17.88 0.19 3.82
N TRP A 57 -17.57 1.25 3.08
CA TRP A 57 -17.30 2.58 3.65
C TRP A 57 -18.53 3.16 4.35
N ASP A 58 -19.70 3.04 3.74
CA ASP A 58 -20.97 3.52 4.32
C ASP A 58 -21.26 2.82 5.66
N LEU A 59 -21.07 1.50 5.72
CA LEU A 59 -21.26 0.72 6.95
C LEU A 59 -20.28 1.11 8.07
N ILE A 60 -19.07 1.54 7.71
CA ILE A 60 -18.08 2.03 8.68
C ILE A 60 -18.48 3.43 9.19
N GLN A 61 -18.95 4.31 8.31
CA GLN A 61 -19.40 5.67 8.67
C GLN A 61 -20.62 5.62 9.59
N ASP A 62 -21.56 4.73 9.32
CA ASP A 62 -22.77 4.53 10.13
C ASP A 62 -22.48 3.79 11.45
N GLY A 63 -21.24 3.32 11.65
CA GLY A 63 -20.82 2.60 12.85
C GLY A 63 -21.37 1.17 12.95
N GLU A 64 -22.04 0.69 11.90
CA GLU A 64 -22.59 -0.66 11.82
C GLU A 64 -21.50 -1.72 11.56
N LEU A 65 -20.36 -1.31 11.02
CA LEU A 65 -19.20 -2.15 10.78
C LEU A 65 -17.95 -1.63 11.49
N LEU A 66 -17.43 -2.41 12.44
CA LEU A 66 -16.15 -2.15 13.10
C LEU A 66 -15.10 -3.17 12.66
N ILE A 67 -14.15 -2.74 11.83
CA ILE A 67 -12.98 -3.56 11.47
C ILE A 67 -12.00 -3.54 12.65
N ARG A 68 -11.92 -4.64 13.40
CA ARG A 68 -11.00 -4.74 14.53
C ARG A 68 -9.53 -4.66 14.07
N ARG A 69 -8.69 -4.01 14.88
CA ARG A 69 -7.23 -4.08 14.72
C ARG A 69 -6.78 -5.55 14.80
N GLY A 70 -5.96 -5.99 13.86
CA GLY A 70 -5.58 -7.40 13.70
C GLY A 70 -6.18 -8.07 12.46
N GLY A 71 -7.25 -7.48 11.90
CA GLY A 71 -7.89 -7.96 10.68
C GLY A 71 -8.75 -9.21 10.90
N TYR A 72 -9.13 -9.86 9.79
CA TYR A 72 -9.98 -11.04 9.79
C TYR A 72 -9.28 -12.19 9.06
N MET A 73 -9.50 -13.40 9.53
CA MET A 73 -9.10 -14.62 8.85
C MET A 73 -10.23 -15.07 7.92
N VAL A 74 -9.92 -15.16 6.63
CA VAL A 74 -10.85 -15.65 5.60
C VAL A 74 -10.48 -17.09 5.28
N ARG A 75 -11.43 -18.02 5.48
CA ARG A 75 -11.24 -19.45 5.15
C ARG A 75 -12.38 -19.99 4.29
N ARG A 76 -12.07 -20.97 3.44
CA ARG A 76 -13.05 -21.62 2.58
C ARG A 76 -13.75 -22.73 3.35
N GLY A 77 -15.06 -22.61 3.54
CA GLY A 77 -15.94 -23.67 4.00
C GLY A 77 -16.57 -24.44 2.83
N ARG A 78 -17.28 -25.52 3.15
CA ARG A 78 -18.01 -26.30 2.15
C ARG A 78 -19.19 -25.47 1.60
N GLY A 79 -19.00 -24.85 0.43
CA GLY A 79 -20.00 -24.00 -0.23
C GLY A 79 -20.16 -22.59 0.36
N ARG A 80 -19.26 -22.12 1.23
CA ARG A 80 -19.33 -20.79 1.83
C ARG A 80 -17.96 -20.23 2.19
N VAL A 81 -17.87 -18.91 2.34
CA VAL A 81 -16.71 -18.23 2.92
C VAL A 81 -16.97 -18.00 4.41
N ILE A 82 -15.99 -18.30 5.25
CA ILE A 82 -16.05 -18.07 6.70
C ILE A 82 -15.05 -16.98 7.03
N VAL A 83 -15.52 -15.94 7.73
CA VAL A 83 -14.74 -14.77 8.12
C VAL A 83 -14.77 -14.70 9.64
N GLU A 84 -13.61 -14.84 10.27
CA GLU A 84 -13.46 -14.83 11.73
C GLU A 84 -12.50 -13.69 12.13
N PRO A 85 -12.74 -12.96 13.23
CA PRO A 85 -11.76 -12.02 13.74
C PRO A 85 -10.44 -12.76 14.00
N ARG A 86 -9.31 -12.19 13.57
CA ARG A 86 -8.01 -12.75 13.94
C ARG A 86 -7.85 -12.54 15.45
N GLU A 87 -7.87 -13.62 16.23
CA GLU A 87 -7.58 -13.55 17.67
C GLU A 87 -6.21 -12.87 17.89
N ALA A 88 -6.17 -11.97 18.87
CA ALA A 88 -5.00 -11.14 19.19
C ALA A 88 -3.90 -11.94 19.87
#